data_AF-A0A7S2XJL7-F1
#
_entry.id   AF-A0A7S2XJL7-F1
#
_cell.length_a   1.000
_cell.length_b   1.000
_cell.length_c   1.000
_cell.angle_alpha   90.00
_cell.angle_beta   90.00
_cell.angle_gamma   90.00
#
_symmetry.space_group_name_H-M   'P 1'
#
loop_
_entity.id
_entity.type
_entity.pdbx_description
1 polymer ?
#
loop_
_entity_poly.entity_id
_entity_poly.type
_entity_poly.pdbx_seq_one_letter_code
_entity_poly.pdbx_strand_id
1 'polypeptide(L)'
;MLLADFDWLPRPDILNTTGARRRRLSIEADGEPIVTCMDGLDHECYLNAPQHCDILFPTDFPKLAAFVEKHQQRVKVQNMKQSEFLRSFGPEQVQATKSWLSGYSPLVEDFGNCSVLVSSK
;
A
#
# COMPACT_ATOMS: atom_id res chain seq x y z
N MET A 1 -7.85 -10.73 -14.49
CA MET A 1 -6.67 -10.54 -13.62
C MET A 1 -7.08 -9.75 -12.40
N LEU A 2 -6.49 -10.05 -11.24
CA LEU A 2 -6.68 -9.28 -10.02
C LEU A 2 -5.29 -8.98 -9.44
N LEU A 3 -5.01 -7.71 -9.20
CA LEU A 3 -3.79 -7.23 -8.52
C LEU A 3 -4.22 -6.35 -7.36
N ALA A 4 -3.60 -6.54 -6.20
CA ALA A 4 -3.85 -5.73 -5.02
C ALA A 4 -2.50 -5.35 -4.41
N ASP A 5 -2.35 -4.08 -4.08
CA ASP A 5 -1.13 -3.52 -3.50
C ASP A 5 -1.42 -2.15 -2.87
N PHE A 6 -0.43 -1.57 -2.21
CA PHE A 6 -0.53 -0.25 -1.62
C PHE A 6 -0.48 0.86 -2.69
N ASP A 7 -1.45 1.77 -2.71
CA ASP A 7 -1.45 2.95 -3.59
C ASP A 7 -0.82 4.19 -2.94
N TRP A 8 -0.60 4.14 -1.63
CA TRP A 8 0.24 5.08 -0.88
C TRP A 8 0.87 4.37 0.32
N LEU A 9 1.95 4.92 0.84
CA LEU A 9 2.62 4.42 2.04
C LEU A 9 2.56 5.46 3.15
N PRO A 10 2.37 5.05 4.42
CA PRO A 10 2.44 5.97 5.54
C PRO A 10 3.86 6.56 5.66
N ARG A 11 4.00 7.61 6.49
CA ARG A 11 5.33 8.09 6.84
C ARG A 11 6.07 7.02 7.66
N PRO A 12 7.40 6.89 7.50
CA PRO A 12 8.19 5.96 8.30
C PRO A 12 8.04 6.25 9.81
N ASP A 13 7.89 5.22 10.63
CA ASP A 13 7.81 5.35 12.10
C ASP A 13 9.21 5.45 12.70
N ILE A 14 9.77 6.66 12.64
CA ILE A 14 11.11 6.93 13.13
C ILE A 14 11.05 7.05 14.65
N LEU A 15 11.34 5.95 15.34
CA LEU A 15 11.60 5.96 16.77
C LEU A 15 12.71 6.97 17.06
N ASN A 16 12.39 8.00 17.85
CA ASN A 16 13.31 9.04 18.33
C ASN A 16 14.38 8.42 19.25
N THR A 17 15.28 7.62 18.69
CA THR A 17 16.44 7.06 19.37
C THR A 17 17.51 8.13 19.45
N THR A 18 17.36 8.97 20.47
CA THR A 18 18.39 9.76 21.17
C THR A 18 19.58 10.26 20.34
N GLY A 19 19.54 11.55 19.98
CA GLY A 19 20.70 12.44 20.07
C GLY A 19 21.47 12.75 18.79
N ALA A 20 21.34 11.94 17.74
CA ALA A 20 21.92 12.28 16.43
C ALA A 20 20.78 12.61 15.46
N ARG A 21 20.65 13.88 15.07
CA ARG A 21 19.96 14.23 13.82
C ARG A 21 20.70 13.51 12.69
N ARG A 22 20.29 12.29 12.36
CA ARG A 22 20.73 11.65 11.12
C ARG A 22 20.24 12.56 10.00
N ARG A 23 21.19 13.13 9.26
CA ARG A 23 20.87 14.02 8.16
C ARG A 23 20.38 13.14 7.01
N ARG A 24 19.09 13.21 6.69
CA ARG A 24 18.53 12.67 5.45
C ARG A 24 19.44 13.04 4.27
N LEU A 25 19.88 12.03 3.50
CA LEU A 25 20.76 12.22 2.33
C LEU A 25 19.98 12.38 1.02
N SER A 26 18.67 12.18 1.04
CA SER A 26 17.76 12.39 -0.09
C SER A 26 16.84 13.60 0.14
N ILE A 27 16.23 14.09 -0.94
CA ILE A 27 15.11 15.03 -0.87
C ILE A 27 13.83 14.22 -0.59
N GLU A 28 12.93 14.75 0.23
CA GLU A 28 11.58 14.19 0.43
C GLU A 28 10.74 14.38 -0.82
N ALA A 29 10.05 13.32 -1.24
CA ALA A 29 9.23 13.32 -2.44
C ALA A 29 7.96 12.50 -2.26
N ASP A 30 6.89 12.92 -2.93
CA ASP A 30 5.64 12.17 -2.94
C ASP A 30 5.86 10.76 -3.53
N GLY A 31 5.37 9.74 -2.81
CA GLY A 31 5.56 8.34 -3.19
C GLY A 31 6.95 7.77 -2.87
N GLU A 32 7.69 8.41 -1.96
CA GLU A 32 8.94 7.84 -1.45
C GLU A 32 8.73 6.47 -0.79
N PRO A 33 9.73 5.57 -0.90
CA PRO A 33 9.60 4.25 -0.34
C PRO A 33 9.70 4.26 1.18
N ILE A 34 9.01 3.32 1.83
CA ILE A 34 9.33 2.94 3.21
C ILE A 34 10.54 2.02 3.17
N VAL A 35 11.47 2.25 4.09
CA VAL A 35 12.68 1.46 4.24
C VAL A 35 12.74 0.93 5.66
N THR A 36 12.65 -0.38 5.81
CA THR A 36 12.59 -1.04 7.12
C THR A 36 13.69 -2.09 7.19
N CYS A 37 14.53 -2.04 8.22
CA CYS A 37 15.58 -3.05 8.40
C CYS A 37 15.02 -4.35 9.00
N MET A 38 15.84 -5.41 9.01
CA MET A 38 15.45 -6.71 9.60
C MET A 38 15.11 -6.66 11.10
N ASP A 39 15.53 -5.61 11.82
CA ASP A 39 15.15 -5.40 13.23
C ASP A 39 13.78 -4.71 13.38
N GLY A 40 13.07 -4.46 12.27
CA GLY A 40 11.78 -3.79 12.25
C GLY A 40 11.86 -2.27 12.47
N LEU A 41 13.02 -1.66 12.24
CA LEU A 41 13.22 -0.21 12.39
C LEU A 41 13.12 0.48 11.03
N ASP A 42 12.33 1.54 11.00
CA ASP A 42 12.17 2.39 9.82
C ASP A 42 13.31 3.40 9.68
N HIS A 43 13.64 3.71 8.42
CA HIS A 43 14.70 4.62 8.04
C HIS A 43 14.16 5.74 7.14
N GLU A 44 14.64 6.97 7.36
CA GLU A 44 14.26 8.16 6.58
C GLU A 44 14.47 8.00 5.07
N CYS A 45 15.51 7.27 4.67
CA CYS A 45 15.80 6.99 3.27
C CYS A 45 16.75 5.79 3.13
N TYR A 46 16.70 5.13 1.98
CA TYR A 46 17.52 3.97 1.68
C TYR A 46 19.03 4.28 1.59
N LEU A 47 19.41 5.55 1.39
CA LEU A 47 20.81 5.98 1.30
C LEU A 47 21.54 5.93 2.65
N ASN A 48 20.80 6.01 3.76
CA ASN A 48 21.32 5.95 5.13
C ASN A 48 20.94 4.67 5.87
N ALA A 49 20.18 3.80 5.21
CA ALA A 49 19.71 2.56 5.81
C ALA A 49 20.87 1.54 5.90
N PRO A 50 20.86 0.67 6.93
CA PRO A 50 21.82 -0.43 7.02
C PRO A 50 21.64 -1.41 5.86
N GLN A 51 22.61 -2.32 5.73
CA GLN A 51 22.46 -3.46 4.82
C GLN A 51 21.30 -4.35 5.30
N HIS A 52 20.63 -5.02 4.36
CA HIS A 52 19.46 -5.88 4.62
C HIS A 52 18.26 -5.09 5.15
N CYS A 53 17.68 -4.29 4.25
CA CYS A 53 16.38 -3.64 4.48
C CYS A 53 15.41 -4.07 3.39
N ASP A 54 14.14 -4.15 3.77
CA ASP A 54 13.04 -4.15 2.83
C ASP A 54 12.79 -2.71 2.37
N ILE A 55 12.60 -2.54 1.06
CA ILE A 55 12.28 -1.25 0.44
C ILE A 55 10.97 -1.43 -0.28
N LEU A 56 9.93 -0.75 0.21
CA LEU A 56 8.58 -0.85 -0.32
C LEU A 56 8.22 0.45 -1.05
N PHE A 57 7.72 0.35 -2.28
CA PHE A 57 7.20 1.48 -3.05
C PHE A 57 5.68 1.39 -3.18
N PRO A 58 4.95 2.51 -3.19
CA PRO A 58 3.54 2.49 -3.56
C PRO A 58 3.39 2.21 -5.06
N THR A 59 2.35 1.46 -5.41
CA THR A 59 2.01 1.16 -6.80
C THR A 59 1.23 2.31 -7.44
N ASP A 60 1.69 2.73 -8.62
CA ASP A 60 0.97 3.68 -9.48
C ASP A 60 -0.12 2.95 -10.29
N PHE A 61 -1.27 2.74 -9.65
CA PHE A 61 -2.43 2.07 -10.27
C PHE A 61 -2.93 2.73 -11.57
N PRO A 62 -2.98 4.07 -11.69
CA PRO A 62 -3.31 4.72 -12.97
C PRO A 62 -2.36 4.33 -14.11
N LYS A 63 -1.04 4.35 -13.88
CA LYS A 63 -0.07 3.91 -14.90
C LYS A 63 -0.21 2.42 -15.20
N LEU A 64 -0.44 1.59 -14.20
CA LEU A 64 -0.63 0.15 -14.38
C LEU A 64 -1.91 -0.15 -15.18
N ALA A 65 -3.01 0.56 -14.91
CA ALA A 65 -4.26 0.44 -15.66
C ALA A 65 -4.05 0.81 -17.13
N ALA A 66 -3.43 1.96 -17.40
CA ALA A 66 -3.10 2.39 -18.76
C ALA A 66 -2.22 1.37 -19.50
N PHE A 67 -1.27 0.75 -18.80
CA PHE A 67 -0.46 -0.32 -19.35
C PHE A 67 -1.30 -1.54 -19.75
N VAL A 68 -2.20 -2.00 -18.87
CA VAL A 68 -3.06 -3.16 -19.13
C VAL A 68 -4.01 -2.88 -20.30
N GLU A 69 -4.69 -1.72 -20.31
CA GLU A 69 -5.62 -1.33 -21.37
C GLU A 69 -4.94 -1.27 -22.74
N LYS A 70 -3.70 -0.77 -22.78
CA LYS A 70 -2.92 -0.68 -24.03
C LYS A 70 -2.55 -2.05 -24.61
N HIS A 71 -2.30 -3.05 -23.76
CA HIS A 71 -1.74 -4.34 -24.19
C HIS A 71 -2.74 -5.50 -24.15
N GLN A 72 -3.91 -5.33 -23.51
CA GLN A 72 -4.97 -6.33 -23.48
C GLN A 72 -6.22 -5.80 -24.18
N GLN A 73 -6.40 -6.18 -25.44
CA GLN A 73 -7.59 -5.84 -26.19
C GLN A 73 -8.83 -6.50 -25.59
N ARG A 74 -9.95 -5.76 -25.57
CA ARG A 74 -11.28 -6.24 -25.11
C ARG A 74 -11.29 -6.67 -23.64
N VAL A 75 -10.55 -5.97 -22.79
CA VAL A 75 -10.59 -6.14 -21.34
C VAL A 75 -11.07 -4.82 -20.73
N LYS A 76 -12.04 -4.90 -19.83
CA LYS A 76 -12.42 -3.78 -18.98
C LYS A 76 -11.47 -3.76 -17.78
N VAL A 77 -10.77 -2.64 -17.59
CA VAL A 77 -9.90 -2.42 -16.44
C VAL A 77 -10.62 -1.51 -15.46
N GLN A 78 -10.56 -1.85 -14.17
CA GLN A 78 -11.12 -1.06 -13.09
C GLN A 78 -10.10 -0.97 -11.96
N ASN A 79 -9.82 0.24 -11.52
CA ASN A 79 -9.10 0.52 -10.28
C ASN A 79 -10.13 0.95 -9.23
N MET A 80 -10.05 0.40 -8.02
CA MET A 80 -10.94 0.73 -6.91
C MET A 80 -10.22 0.52 -5.58
N LYS A 81 -10.69 1.15 -4.51
CA LYS A 81 -10.14 0.89 -3.17
C LYS A 81 -10.44 -0.55 -2.75
N GLN A 82 -9.55 -1.16 -1.98
CA GLN A 82 -9.77 -2.53 -1.47
C GLN A 82 -11.10 -2.66 -0.71
N SER A 83 -11.47 -1.66 0.06
CA SER A 83 -12.74 -1.61 0.79
C SER A 83 -13.96 -1.70 -0.14
N GLU A 84 -13.95 -0.99 -1.26
CA GLU A 84 -15.01 -1.03 -2.28
C GLU A 84 -15.09 -2.38 -2.96
N PHE A 85 -13.92 -2.96 -3.29
CA PHE A 85 -13.83 -4.30 -3.85
C PHE A 85 -14.43 -5.34 -2.90
N LEU A 86 -14.04 -5.36 -1.63
CA LEU A 86 -14.51 -6.34 -0.65
C LEU A 86 -16.00 -6.21 -0.35
N ARG A 87 -16.53 -4.98 -0.28
CA ARG A 87 -17.98 -4.78 -0.11
C ARG A 87 -18.77 -5.29 -1.31
N SER A 88 -18.21 -5.21 -2.51
CA SER A 88 -18.87 -5.60 -3.76
C SER A 88 -18.77 -7.10 -4.04
N PHE A 89 -17.61 -7.71 -3.76
CA PHE A 89 -17.28 -9.08 -4.18
C PHE A 89 -17.07 -10.06 -3.02
N GLY A 90 -16.92 -9.58 -1.78
CA GLY A 90 -16.76 -10.41 -0.58
C GLY A 90 -17.61 -9.95 0.62
N PRO A 91 -18.91 -9.64 0.45
CA PRO A 91 -19.73 -9.08 1.53
C PRO A 91 -19.87 -10.03 2.73
N GLU A 92 -19.85 -11.35 2.48
CA GLU A 92 -19.91 -12.36 3.54
C GLU A 92 -18.65 -12.31 4.43
N GLN A 93 -17.47 -12.14 3.83
CA GLN A 93 -16.19 -12.05 4.56
C GLN A 93 -16.10 -10.74 5.35
N VAL A 94 -16.57 -9.62 4.75
CA VAL A 94 -16.69 -8.34 5.46
C VAL A 94 -17.61 -8.50 6.67
N GLN A 95 -18.75 -9.16 6.52
CA GLN A 95 -19.69 -9.36 7.62
C GLN A 95 -19.13 -10.32 8.68
N ALA A 96 -18.43 -11.38 8.29
CA ALA A 96 -17.83 -12.34 9.22
C ALA A 96 -16.72 -11.74 10.08
N THR A 97 -16.04 -10.69 9.59
CA THR A 97 -14.99 -9.97 10.32
C THR A 97 -15.51 -8.74 11.05
N LYS A 98 -16.80 -8.44 10.94
CA LYS A 98 -17.42 -7.27 11.56
C LYS A 98 -17.62 -7.52 13.04
N SER A 99 -17.00 -6.67 13.86
CA SER A 99 -17.25 -6.57 15.29
C SER A 99 -18.73 -6.32 15.56
N TRP A 100 -19.33 -7.19 16.36
CA TRP A 100 -20.72 -7.04 16.78
C TRP A 100 -20.94 -5.82 17.68
N LEU A 101 -19.91 -5.38 18.42
CA LEU A 101 -19.99 -4.29 19.39
C LEU A 101 -19.87 -2.91 18.71
N SER A 102 -18.89 -2.75 17.83
CA SER A 102 -18.54 -1.46 17.21
C SER A 102 -18.98 -1.34 15.75
N GLY A 103 -19.34 -2.46 15.11
CA GLY A 103 -19.63 -2.50 13.68
C GLY A 103 -18.40 -2.36 12.77
N TYR A 104 -17.19 -2.34 13.34
CA TYR A 104 -15.92 -2.23 12.63
C TYR A 104 -15.49 -3.60 12.03
N SER A 105 -15.01 -3.60 10.79
CA SER A 105 -14.43 -4.71 10.04
C SER A 105 -13.00 -4.36 9.59
N PRO A 106 -11.97 -5.00 10.18
CA PRO A 106 -10.56 -4.79 9.79
C PRO A 106 -10.30 -4.85 8.27
N LEU A 107 -11.04 -5.72 7.57
CA LEU A 107 -10.93 -5.89 6.12
C LEU A 107 -11.27 -4.63 5.32
N VAL A 108 -12.14 -3.78 5.85
CA VAL A 108 -12.55 -2.54 5.19
C VAL A 108 -11.77 -1.35 5.73
N GLU A 109 -11.57 -1.27 7.04
CA GLU A 109 -11.06 -0.03 7.65
C GLU A 109 -9.54 0.04 7.79
N ASP A 110 -8.82 -1.08 7.87
CA ASP A 110 -7.37 -1.04 8.17
C ASP A 110 -6.49 -0.86 6.94
N PHE A 111 -6.99 -1.28 5.78
CA PHE A 111 -6.23 -1.29 4.52
C PHE A 111 -6.64 -0.13 3.62
N GLY A 112 -6.83 1.06 4.21
CA GLY A 112 -7.22 2.27 3.48
C GLY A 112 -6.19 2.72 2.43
N ASN A 113 -4.96 2.23 2.54
CA ASN A 113 -3.89 2.44 1.57
C ASN A 113 -3.77 1.33 0.52
N CYS A 114 -4.67 0.35 0.51
CA CYS A 114 -4.71 -0.67 -0.53
C CYS A 114 -5.67 -0.29 -1.65
N SER A 115 -5.28 -0.60 -2.87
CA SER A 115 -6.11 -0.53 -4.07
C SER A 115 -6.05 -1.83 -4.83
N VAL A 116 -7.09 -2.07 -5.64
CA VAL A 116 -7.26 -3.29 -6.42
C VAL A 116 -7.45 -2.92 -7.88
N LEU A 117 -6.64 -3.52 -8.74
CA LEU A 117 -6.82 -3.50 -10.19
C LEU A 117 -7.48 -4.80 -10.61
N VAL A 118 -8.69 -4.67 -11.14
CA VAL A 118 -9.46 -5.77 -11.72
C VAL A 118 -9.44 -5.62 -13.23
N SER A 119 -9.08 -6.70 -13.93
CA SER A 119 -9.21 -6.81 -15.38
C SER A 119 -10.13 -7.99 -15.72
N SER A 120 -11.20 -7.73 -16.46
CA SER A 120 -12.18 -8.73 -16.88
C SER A 120 -12.43 -8.64 -18.38
N LYS A 121 -12.73 -9.77 -19.02
CA LYS A 121 -13.20 -9.79 -20.41
C LYS A 121 -14.66 -9.37 -20.50
#